data_AF-A0A958R6M5-F1
#
_entry.id   AF-A0A958R6M5-F1
#
_cell.length_a   1.000
_cell.length_b   1.000
_cell.length_c   1.000
_cell.angle_alpha   90.00
_cell.angle_beta   90.00
_cell.angle_gamma   90.00
#
_symmetry.space_group_name_H-M   'P 1'
#
loop_
_entity.id
_entity.type
_entity.pdbx_description
1 polymer ?
#
loop_
_entity_poly.entity_id
_entity_poly.type
_entity_poly.pdbx_seq_one_letter_code
_entity_poly.pdbx_strand_id
1 'polypeptide(L)'
;SLDVLLGMSPMNFISSLSLSGDASRIILRQTSITRTKNGIQIYVRKQKASLYGVSLDVNYFINLLKIRSQSQKTDLSTDAFVINYDPSIQDNLDVNLVNNDFIKKNEKIRENLRPVLVQLFKNNSTELLYQNFRYQKFAIDHELNTHELRTKLLWMRTSKLQEDHLVKIRYPESELYPDLNPKDEEIILFSSKKGQLVGRDLLGFAFDLFQAIINKNSNINWQLNPDLDPNPANTPYGKSYWRLVTTEGDLSTTQKRNYPNIATLQHVWGGWNLSQKSFFSIVDQVQDQFKNTHLAGYRLLEKENFHQVKSIDFYRITAQLSLLPGALKRITDLIVQPELKDKPKQKTVFLGTLFKKLSEALGHRSRPEELQFFNEMMKIFGDGDYSVGLASYNHTCEEYYRQQNPENSSTMINSGYWLNGNYYECLAPWSQKLIELSARFPQNKKDQVKWLTEVLYVLDEQIPVAQLMKYLGAENYIYLVRINGFRTGDEDGDIQYFSNTLGDPTENIDYANGLIQLFATRTGISPIELDRTEGSFR
;
A
#
# COMPACT_ATOMS: atom_id res chain seq x y z
N SER A 1 18.56 -37.92 -2.29
CA SER A 1 17.14 -37.58 -2.50
C SER A 1 16.67 -36.71 -1.34
N LEU A 2 15.54 -36.00 -1.50
CA LEU A 2 14.95 -35.17 -0.43
C LEU A 2 14.64 -36.00 0.84
N ASP A 3 14.43 -37.31 0.68
CA ASP A 3 14.20 -38.29 1.76
C ASP A 3 15.36 -38.36 2.76
N VAL A 4 16.58 -38.25 2.24
CA VAL A 4 17.83 -38.27 3.05
C VAL A 4 18.00 -36.95 3.81
N LEU A 5 17.55 -35.83 3.22
CA LEU A 5 17.59 -34.50 3.86
C LEU A 5 16.54 -34.35 4.97
N LEU A 6 15.46 -35.14 4.94
CA LEU A 6 14.38 -35.13 5.95
C LEU A 6 14.43 -36.33 6.92
N GLY A 7 15.43 -37.20 6.82
CA GLY A 7 15.64 -38.32 7.75
C GLY A 7 14.56 -39.41 7.69
N MET A 8 13.87 -39.57 6.56
CA MET A 8 12.80 -40.56 6.39
C MET A 8 13.24 -41.68 5.44
N SER A 9 12.92 -42.94 5.79
CA SER A 9 13.12 -44.09 4.87
C SER A 9 12.43 -43.85 3.53
N PRO A 10 12.97 -44.39 2.42
CA PRO A 10 12.43 -44.15 1.09
C PRO A 10 11.00 -44.70 1.02
N MET A 11 10.00 -43.81 1.01
CA MET A 11 8.61 -44.20 0.76
C MET A 11 8.23 -43.80 -0.66
N ASN A 12 7.33 -44.58 -1.27
CA ASN A 12 6.78 -44.32 -2.61
C ASN A 12 5.86 -43.10 -2.57
N PHE A 13 6.44 -41.91 -2.58
CA PHE A 13 5.70 -40.66 -2.65
C PHE A 13 5.55 -40.25 -4.12
N ILE A 14 4.32 -39.99 -4.55
CA ILE A 14 4.05 -39.43 -5.88
C ILE A 14 4.33 -37.93 -5.79
N SER A 15 5.53 -37.52 -6.17
CA SER A 15 5.81 -36.11 -6.47
C SER A 15 4.96 -35.68 -7.66
N SER A 16 4.17 -34.61 -7.51
CA SER A 16 3.37 -34.06 -8.59
C SER A 16 3.67 -32.58 -8.81
N LEU A 17 3.62 -32.19 -10.07
CA LEU A 17 3.64 -30.80 -10.51
C LEU A 17 2.28 -30.51 -11.13
N SER A 18 1.51 -29.60 -10.54
CA SER A 18 0.22 -29.18 -11.10
C SER A 18 0.30 -27.75 -11.59
N LEU A 19 -0.17 -27.54 -12.82
CA LEU A 19 -0.43 -26.23 -13.40
C LEU A 19 -1.94 -26.08 -13.55
N SER A 20 -2.53 -25.08 -12.93
CA SER A 20 -3.96 -24.79 -13.05
C SER A 20 -4.20 -23.35 -13.46
N GLY A 21 -5.22 -23.14 -14.28
CA GLY A 21 -5.77 -21.83 -14.59
C GLY A 21 -7.19 -21.74 -14.05
N ASP A 22 -7.52 -20.63 -13.42
CA ASP A 22 -8.85 -20.35 -12.90
C ASP A 22 -9.37 -19.01 -13.43
N ALA A 23 -10.68 -18.97 -13.73
CA ALA A 23 -11.37 -17.75 -14.10
C ALA A 23 -12.75 -17.74 -13.44
N SER A 24 -13.09 -16.67 -12.72
CA SER A 24 -14.38 -16.55 -12.04
C SER A 24 -14.97 -15.16 -12.23
N ARG A 25 -16.30 -15.09 -12.26
CA ARG A 25 -17.06 -13.84 -12.22
C ARG A 25 -18.00 -13.86 -11.03
N ILE A 26 -17.98 -12.79 -10.25
CA ILE A 26 -18.76 -12.64 -9.02
C ILE A 26 -19.61 -11.37 -9.15
N ILE A 27 -20.91 -11.49 -8.91
CA ILE A 27 -21.82 -10.35 -8.82
C ILE A 27 -22.45 -10.39 -7.43
N LEU A 28 -22.21 -9.35 -6.63
CA LEU A 28 -22.73 -9.26 -5.26
C LEU A 28 -23.55 -8.00 -5.09
N ARG A 29 -24.61 -8.12 -4.30
CA ARG A 29 -25.36 -6.98 -3.76
C ARG A 29 -25.31 -7.06 -2.25
N GLN A 30 -24.90 -5.98 -1.62
CA GLN A 30 -24.76 -5.92 -0.17
C GLN A 30 -25.33 -4.61 0.35
N THR A 31 -26.11 -4.69 1.43
CA THR A 31 -26.47 -3.53 2.22
C THR A 31 -25.71 -3.59 3.53
N SER A 32 -25.02 -2.51 3.91
CA SER A 32 -24.38 -2.40 5.22
C SER A 32 -24.89 -1.18 5.96
N ILE A 33 -24.95 -1.29 7.29
CA ILE A 33 -25.41 -0.22 8.17
C ILE A 33 -24.31 0.00 9.21
N THR A 34 -23.87 1.25 9.35
CA THR A 34 -22.83 1.64 10.31
C THR A 34 -23.36 2.78 11.17
N ARG A 35 -23.25 2.64 12.50
CA ARG A 35 -23.54 3.75 13.43
C ARG A 35 -22.31 4.62 13.57
N THR A 36 -22.49 5.94 13.50
CA THR A 36 -21.43 6.93 13.73
C THR A 36 -21.78 7.82 14.93
N LYS A 37 -20.84 8.68 15.36
CA LYS A 37 -21.10 9.65 16.44
C LYS A 37 -22.26 10.60 16.10
N ASN A 38 -22.45 10.91 14.82
CA ASN A 38 -23.39 11.91 14.36
C ASN A 38 -24.67 11.31 13.73
N GLY A 39 -24.79 9.98 13.67
CA GLY A 39 -25.95 9.32 13.07
C GLY A 39 -25.73 7.92 12.55
N ILE A 40 -26.36 7.63 11.42
CA ILE A 40 -26.34 6.31 10.77
C ILE A 40 -25.92 6.47 9.31
N GLN A 41 -25.04 5.60 8.86
CA GLN A 41 -24.65 5.47 7.47
C GLN A 41 -25.16 4.16 6.91
N ILE A 42 -25.83 4.23 5.77
CA ILE A 42 -26.37 3.06 5.08
C ILE A 42 -25.75 3.01 3.70
N TYR A 43 -25.15 1.88 3.35
CA TYR A 43 -24.48 1.67 2.07
C TYR A 43 -25.20 0.59 1.29
N VAL A 44 -25.65 0.90 0.07
CA VAL A 44 -26.21 -0.07 -0.87
C VAL A 44 -25.21 -0.30 -1.98
N ARG A 45 -24.61 -1.49 -2.01
CA ARG A 45 -23.49 -1.84 -2.88
C ARG A 45 -23.90 -2.81 -3.97
N LYS A 46 -23.32 -2.61 -5.14
CA LYS A 46 -23.35 -3.54 -6.27
C LYS A 46 -21.93 -3.75 -6.74
N GLN A 47 -21.42 -4.96 -6.58
CA GLN A 47 -20.06 -5.33 -6.95
C GLN A 47 -20.10 -6.30 -8.12
N LYS A 48 -19.24 -6.09 -9.11
CA LYS A 48 -18.96 -7.01 -10.19
C LYS A 48 -17.45 -7.22 -10.25
N ALA A 49 -17.01 -8.44 -9.95
CA ALA A 49 -15.61 -8.81 -10.01
C ALA A 49 -15.37 -9.89 -11.06
N SER A 50 -14.26 -9.78 -11.78
CA SER A 50 -13.70 -10.84 -12.62
C SER A 50 -12.29 -11.14 -12.15
N LEU A 51 -12.02 -12.40 -11.87
CA LEU A 51 -10.72 -12.87 -11.41
C LEU A 51 -10.18 -13.89 -12.41
N TYR A 52 -8.89 -13.77 -12.72
CA TYR A 52 -8.13 -14.67 -13.57
C TYR A 52 -6.86 -15.05 -12.83
N GLY A 53 -6.63 -16.34 -12.63
CA GLY A 53 -5.50 -16.88 -11.90
C GLY A 53 -4.78 -17.96 -12.68
N VAL A 54 -3.47 -18.04 -12.48
CA VAL A 54 -2.63 -19.19 -12.87
C VAL A 54 -1.84 -19.60 -11.65
N SER A 55 -1.87 -20.88 -11.29
CA SER A 55 -1.08 -21.43 -10.20
C SER A 55 -0.24 -22.61 -10.63
N LEU A 56 0.95 -22.69 -10.04
CA LEU A 56 1.89 -23.79 -10.14
C LEU A 56 2.11 -24.34 -8.73
N ASP A 57 1.81 -25.61 -8.52
CA ASP A 57 2.04 -26.29 -7.24
C ASP A 57 3.01 -27.45 -7.42
N VAL A 58 4.04 -27.48 -6.57
CA VAL A 58 4.98 -28.59 -6.43
C VAL A 58 4.61 -29.35 -5.16
N ASN A 59 4.03 -30.53 -5.33
CA ASN A 59 3.57 -31.36 -4.24
C ASN A 59 4.45 -32.60 -4.12
N TYR A 60 4.72 -32.98 -2.88
CA TYR A 60 5.26 -34.28 -2.52
C TYR A 60 4.17 -35.04 -1.75
N PHE A 61 4.40 -35.45 -0.50
CA PHE A 61 3.28 -35.73 0.41
C PHE A 61 2.66 -34.45 0.99
N ILE A 62 3.44 -33.37 1.10
CA ILE A 62 2.99 -32.02 1.46
C ILE A 62 3.20 -31.06 0.29
N ASN A 63 2.48 -29.94 0.29
CA ASN A 63 2.73 -28.83 -0.64
C ASN A 63 4.07 -28.16 -0.28
N LEU A 64 5.07 -28.30 -1.15
CA LEU A 64 6.39 -27.73 -0.94
C LEU A 64 6.42 -26.27 -1.39
N LEU A 65 5.91 -26.03 -2.60
CA LEU A 65 5.90 -24.73 -3.25
C LEU A 65 4.55 -24.51 -3.94
N LYS A 66 3.94 -23.35 -3.73
CA LYS A 66 2.76 -22.88 -4.46
C LYS A 66 3.01 -21.47 -4.95
N ILE A 67 3.03 -21.27 -6.26
CA ILE A 67 3.14 -19.95 -6.90
C ILE A 67 1.80 -19.67 -7.56
N ARG A 68 1.17 -18.54 -7.24
CA ARG A 68 -0.09 -18.11 -7.85
C ARG A 68 0.04 -16.68 -8.35
N SER A 69 -0.13 -16.49 -9.64
CA SER A 69 -0.30 -15.17 -10.25
C SER A 69 -1.78 -14.93 -10.49
N GLN A 70 -2.32 -13.82 -10.01
CA GLN A 70 -3.73 -13.49 -10.17
C GLN A 70 -3.93 -12.04 -10.59
N SER A 71 -4.96 -11.84 -11.40
CA SER A 71 -5.44 -10.55 -11.87
C SER A 71 -6.92 -10.46 -11.56
N GLN A 72 -7.32 -9.44 -10.81
CA GLN A 72 -8.69 -9.18 -10.44
C GLN A 72 -9.09 -7.78 -10.89
N LYS A 73 -10.19 -7.70 -11.65
CA LYS A 73 -10.86 -6.45 -11.96
C LYS A 73 -12.18 -6.38 -11.22
N THR A 74 -12.40 -5.31 -10.48
CA THR A 74 -13.61 -5.11 -9.67
C THR A 74 -14.21 -3.75 -9.97
N ASP A 75 -15.45 -3.76 -10.45
CA ASP A 75 -16.28 -2.56 -10.54
C ASP A 75 -17.26 -2.58 -9.35
N LEU A 76 -17.25 -1.54 -8.54
CA LEU A 76 -18.12 -1.40 -7.36
C LEU A 76 -18.90 -0.10 -7.48
N SER A 77 -20.22 -0.17 -7.39
CA SER A 77 -21.09 1.00 -7.29
C SER A 77 -21.78 1.00 -5.94
N THR A 78 -21.65 2.09 -5.20
CA THR A 78 -22.16 2.25 -3.85
C THR A 78 -23.00 3.52 -3.76
N ASP A 79 -24.27 3.37 -3.38
CA ASP A 79 -25.07 4.49 -2.90
C ASP A 79 -24.87 4.59 -1.37
N ALA A 80 -24.24 5.69 -0.94
CA ALA A 80 -23.93 5.96 0.47
C ALA A 80 -24.90 7.03 1.02
N PHE A 81 -25.74 6.63 1.97
CA PHE A 81 -26.67 7.52 2.66
C PHE A 81 -26.05 7.95 3.99
N VAL A 82 -25.71 9.22 4.11
CA VAL A 82 -25.14 9.81 5.33
C VAL A 82 -26.25 10.53 6.08
N ILE A 83 -26.87 9.84 7.03
CA ILE A 83 -28.05 10.32 7.75
C ILE A 83 -27.61 10.83 9.12
N ASN A 84 -27.59 12.15 9.28
CA ASN A 84 -27.29 12.78 10.56
C ASN A 84 -28.50 12.61 11.50
N TYR A 85 -28.30 11.88 12.59
CA TYR A 85 -29.32 11.57 13.58
C TYR A 85 -28.67 11.46 14.97
N ASP A 86 -28.94 12.40 15.86
CA ASP A 86 -28.39 12.36 17.22
C ASP A 86 -29.48 11.91 18.21
N PRO A 87 -29.35 10.71 18.79
CA PRO A 87 -30.31 10.22 19.78
C PRO A 87 -30.23 10.95 21.12
N SER A 88 -29.07 11.51 21.49
CA SER A 88 -28.82 12.13 22.81
C SER A 88 -29.57 13.45 23.02
N ILE A 89 -29.96 14.09 21.92
CA ILE A 89 -30.75 15.33 21.93
C ILE A 89 -32.17 15.06 22.44
N GLN A 90 -32.65 13.81 22.41
CA GLN A 90 -33.97 13.46 22.92
C GLN A 90 -33.97 13.23 24.44
N ASP A 91 -32.85 12.77 25.00
CA ASP A 91 -32.73 12.49 26.43
C ASP A 91 -32.64 13.78 27.28
N ASN A 92 -32.26 14.91 26.65
CA ASN A 92 -32.09 16.22 27.27
C ASN A 92 -33.14 17.27 26.81
N LEU A 93 -34.32 16.83 26.36
CA LEU A 93 -35.38 17.73 25.92
C LEU A 93 -35.99 18.48 27.12
N ASP A 94 -35.45 19.66 27.43
CA ASP A 94 -36.21 20.67 28.18
C ASP A 94 -37.42 21.11 27.35
N VAL A 95 -38.60 21.06 27.97
CA VAL A 95 -39.92 21.34 27.37
C VAL A 95 -40.00 22.72 26.68
N ASN A 96 -39.04 23.62 26.94
CA ASN A 96 -38.96 24.97 26.39
C ASN A 96 -38.19 25.11 25.06
N LEU A 97 -37.54 24.06 24.54
CA LEU A 97 -36.73 24.12 23.31
C LEU A 97 -37.39 23.52 22.05
N VAL A 98 -38.63 23.04 22.14
CA VAL A 98 -39.38 22.32 21.10
C VAL A 98 -39.53 23.08 19.77
N ASN A 99 -39.33 24.41 19.76
CA ASN A 99 -39.41 25.24 18.56
C ASN A 99 -38.10 25.36 17.75
N ASN A 100 -37.01 24.73 18.18
CA ASN A 100 -35.76 24.74 17.43
C ASN A 100 -35.88 23.89 16.16
N ASP A 101 -35.61 24.47 14.99
CA ASP A 101 -35.66 23.81 13.67
C ASP A 101 -34.80 22.54 13.63
N PHE A 102 -33.72 22.50 14.41
CA PHE A 102 -32.86 21.34 14.52
C PHE A 102 -33.58 20.13 15.13
N ILE A 103 -34.39 20.33 16.20
CA ILE A 103 -35.12 19.26 16.89
C ILE A 103 -36.21 18.70 15.97
N LYS A 104 -36.98 19.57 15.29
CA LYS A 104 -38.01 19.17 14.33
C LYS A 104 -37.43 18.35 13.17
N LYS A 105 -36.25 18.74 12.67
CA LYS A 105 -35.53 17.99 11.62
C LYS A 105 -35.09 16.61 12.12
N ASN A 106 -34.56 16.53 13.34
CA ASN A 106 -34.12 15.27 13.95
C ASN A 106 -35.30 14.31 14.20
N GLU A 107 -36.45 14.82 14.65
CA GLU A 107 -37.68 14.02 14.83
C GLU A 107 -38.22 13.49 13.49
N LYS A 108 -38.28 14.34 12.46
CA LYS A 108 -38.70 13.93 11.11
C LYS A 108 -37.77 12.84 10.54
N ILE A 109 -36.46 12.96 10.77
CA ILE A 109 -35.48 11.93 10.38
C ILE A 109 -35.78 10.63 11.12
N ARG A 110 -36.05 10.66 12.43
CA ARG A 110 -36.40 9.46 13.21
C ARG A 110 -37.65 8.76 12.68
N GLU A 111 -38.71 9.51 12.41
CA GLU A 111 -39.98 8.98 11.88
C GLU A 111 -39.79 8.31 10.52
N ASN A 112 -38.94 8.88 9.66
CA ASN A 112 -38.62 8.33 8.35
C ASN A 112 -37.63 7.15 8.41
N LEU A 113 -36.70 7.15 9.36
CA LEU A 113 -35.64 6.15 9.48
C LEU A 113 -36.15 4.81 10.03
N ARG A 114 -37.08 4.84 10.98
CA ARG A 114 -37.68 3.63 11.57
C ARG A 114 -38.30 2.69 10.51
N PRO A 115 -39.22 3.12 9.62
CA PRO A 115 -39.79 2.24 8.61
C PRO A 115 -38.74 1.79 7.58
N VAL A 116 -37.74 2.64 7.27
CA VAL A 116 -36.62 2.29 6.40
C VAL A 116 -35.81 1.13 6.97
N LEU A 117 -35.38 1.21 8.24
CA LEU A 117 -34.62 0.15 8.88
C LEU A 117 -35.44 -1.15 8.95
N VAL A 118 -36.73 -1.08 9.26
CA VAL A 118 -37.61 -2.27 9.28
C VAL A 118 -37.70 -2.91 7.90
N GLN A 119 -37.87 -2.14 6.82
CA GLN A 119 -37.89 -2.67 5.45
C GLN A 119 -36.55 -3.27 5.03
N LEU A 120 -35.43 -2.64 5.39
CA LEU A 120 -34.09 -3.16 5.10
C LEU A 120 -33.83 -4.49 5.81
N PHE A 121 -34.19 -4.61 7.10
CA PHE A 121 -33.94 -5.83 7.86
C PHE A 121 -34.93 -6.96 7.56
N LYS A 122 -36.23 -6.66 7.43
CA LYS A 122 -37.24 -7.71 7.23
C LYS A 122 -37.39 -8.13 5.77
N ASN A 123 -37.40 -7.16 4.87
CA ASN A 123 -37.79 -7.37 3.48
C ASN A 123 -36.61 -7.20 2.51
N ASN A 124 -35.42 -6.80 3.01
CA ASN A 124 -34.26 -6.45 2.21
C ASN A 124 -34.58 -5.43 1.09
N SER A 125 -35.57 -4.56 1.34
CA SER A 125 -36.03 -3.56 0.38
C SER A 125 -35.40 -2.21 0.68
N THR A 126 -34.80 -1.61 -0.35
CA THR A 126 -34.18 -0.30 -0.28
C THR A 126 -35.12 0.83 -0.72
N GLU A 127 -36.34 0.55 -1.17
CA GLU A 127 -37.23 1.54 -1.77
C GLU A 127 -37.51 2.74 -0.86
N LEU A 128 -37.89 2.49 0.40
CA LEU A 128 -38.14 3.57 1.36
C LEU A 128 -36.88 4.39 1.66
N LEU A 129 -35.70 3.77 1.60
CA LEU A 129 -34.42 4.48 1.81
C LEU A 129 -34.21 5.51 0.70
N TYR A 130 -34.38 5.10 -0.57
CA TYR A 130 -34.25 6.01 -1.71
C TYR A 130 -35.36 7.07 -1.75
N GLN A 131 -36.57 6.76 -1.28
CA GLN A 131 -37.67 7.74 -1.22
C GLN A 131 -37.43 8.80 -0.14
N ASN A 132 -37.10 8.38 1.08
CA ASN A 132 -37.03 9.29 2.24
C ASN A 132 -35.71 10.05 2.36
N PHE A 133 -34.62 9.52 1.79
CA PHE A 133 -33.27 10.05 1.96
C PHE A 133 -32.55 10.35 0.62
N ARG A 134 -33.31 10.64 -0.44
CA ARG A 134 -32.77 10.95 -1.79
C ARG A 134 -31.68 12.03 -1.78
N TYR A 135 -31.92 13.13 -1.07
CA TYR A 135 -31.02 14.29 -1.00
C TYR A 135 -29.86 14.13 0.01
N GLN A 136 -29.69 12.93 0.59
CA GLN A 136 -28.59 12.59 1.50
C GLN A 136 -27.73 11.44 0.94
N LYS A 137 -27.89 11.16 -0.36
CA LYS A 137 -27.28 10.05 -1.05
C LYS A 137 -26.07 10.49 -1.87
N PHE A 138 -24.90 10.01 -1.50
CA PHE A 138 -23.70 10.09 -2.34
C PHE A 138 -23.67 8.88 -3.27
N ALA A 139 -23.30 9.10 -4.53
CA ALA A 139 -23.09 8.00 -5.47
C ALA A 139 -21.59 7.82 -5.71
N ILE A 140 -21.05 6.68 -5.28
CA ILE A 140 -19.63 6.36 -5.31
C ILE A 140 -19.41 5.20 -6.27
N ASP A 141 -18.55 5.38 -7.27
CA ASP A 141 -18.13 4.30 -8.16
C ASP A 141 -16.63 4.04 -7.99
N HIS A 142 -16.26 2.76 -7.90
CA HIS A 142 -14.88 2.32 -7.86
C HIS A 142 -14.57 1.39 -9.05
N GLU A 143 -13.39 1.57 -9.62
CA GLU A 143 -12.77 0.60 -10.52
C GLU A 143 -11.42 0.20 -9.92
N LEU A 144 -11.31 -1.06 -9.51
CA LEU A 144 -10.07 -1.65 -9.00
C LEU A 144 -9.49 -2.62 -10.03
N ASN A 145 -8.20 -2.48 -10.33
CA ASN A 145 -7.43 -3.44 -11.11
C ASN A 145 -6.25 -3.90 -10.25
N THR A 146 -6.34 -5.12 -9.77
CA THR A 146 -5.42 -5.70 -8.79
C THR A 146 -4.65 -6.84 -9.45
N HIS A 147 -3.32 -6.75 -9.44
CA HIS A 147 -2.41 -7.80 -9.85
C HIS A 147 -1.63 -8.27 -8.64
N GLU A 148 -1.58 -9.58 -8.44
CA GLU A 148 -0.89 -10.14 -7.29
C GLU A 148 -0.15 -11.43 -7.64
N LEU A 149 1.11 -11.50 -7.20
CA LEU A 149 1.91 -12.71 -7.26
C LEU A 149 2.11 -13.22 -5.83
N ARG A 150 1.51 -14.36 -5.52
CA ARG A 150 1.64 -15.05 -4.23
C ARG A 150 2.60 -16.22 -4.40
N THR A 151 3.48 -16.41 -3.43
CA THR A 151 4.37 -17.57 -3.36
C THR A 151 4.36 -18.10 -1.93
N LYS A 152 4.14 -19.40 -1.80
CA LYS A 152 4.19 -20.13 -0.53
C LYS A 152 5.26 -21.20 -0.64
N LEU A 153 6.17 -21.23 0.33
CA LEU A 153 7.20 -22.24 0.48
C LEU A 153 7.12 -22.78 1.91
N LEU A 154 6.52 -23.96 2.09
CA LEU A 154 6.19 -24.52 3.41
C LEU A 154 5.41 -23.50 4.27
N TRP A 155 5.97 -23.08 5.41
CA TRP A 155 5.39 -22.07 6.30
C TRP A 155 5.66 -20.62 5.86
N MET A 156 6.54 -20.37 4.89
CA MET A 156 6.84 -19.02 4.40
C MET A 156 5.83 -18.61 3.34
N ARG A 157 5.31 -17.38 3.44
CA ARG A 157 4.47 -16.77 2.41
C ARG A 157 5.05 -15.43 1.98
N THR A 158 5.00 -15.15 0.69
CA THR A 158 5.27 -13.83 0.13
C THR A 158 4.20 -13.45 -0.89
N SER A 159 3.80 -12.19 -0.89
CA SER A 159 2.86 -11.63 -1.85
C SER A 159 3.43 -10.33 -2.40
N LYS A 160 3.37 -10.14 -3.70
CA LYS A 160 3.66 -8.87 -4.37
C LYS A 160 2.36 -8.34 -4.96
N LEU A 161 1.99 -7.13 -4.58
CA LEU A 161 0.75 -6.47 -4.98
C LEU A 161 1.07 -5.27 -5.86
N GLN A 162 0.29 -5.12 -6.93
CA GLN A 162 0.14 -3.89 -7.67
C GLN A 162 -1.35 -3.65 -7.88
N GLU A 163 -1.86 -2.51 -7.45
CA GLU A 163 -3.28 -2.21 -7.52
C GLU A 163 -3.51 -0.78 -7.96
N ASP A 164 -4.37 -0.62 -8.95
CA ASP A 164 -4.89 0.67 -9.37
C ASP A 164 -6.32 0.81 -8.88
N HIS A 165 -6.63 1.95 -8.29
CA HIS A 165 -7.95 2.26 -7.76
C HIS A 165 -8.40 3.63 -8.26
N LEU A 166 -9.45 3.63 -9.06
CA LEU A 166 -10.17 4.85 -9.44
C LEU A 166 -11.41 4.95 -8.56
N VAL A 167 -11.61 6.09 -7.90
CA VAL A 167 -12.83 6.38 -7.14
C VAL A 167 -13.47 7.66 -7.66
N LYS A 168 -14.77 7.57 -7.94
CA LYS A 168 -15.60 8.70 -8.35
C LYS A 168 -16.62 8.98 -7.28
N ILE A 169 -16.69 10.22 -6.80
CA ILE A 169 -17.61 10.64 -5.76
C ILE A 169 -18.53 11.71 -6.35
N ARG A 170 -19.83 11.45 -6.35
CA ARG A 170 -20.87 12.42 -6.74
C ARG A 170 -21.66 12.80 -5.51
N TYR A 171 -21.76 14.11 -5.27
CA TYR A 171 -22.50 14.68 -4.14
C TYR A 171 -24.02 14.41 -4.27
N PRO A 172 -24.77 14.51 -3.16
CA PRO A 172 -26.22 14.43 -3.21
C PRO A 172 -26.83 15.55 -4.06
N GLU A 173 -27.97 15.26 -4.66
CA GLU A 173 -28.80 16.29 -5.30
C GLU A 173 -29.20 17.34 -4.27
N SER A 174 -29.17 18.62 -4.65
CA SER A 174 -29.60 19.72 -3.78
C SER A 174 -31.12 19.89 -3.86
N GLU A 175 -31.79 19.88 -2.71
CA GLU A 175 -33.22 20.21 -2.62
C GLU A 175 -33.48 21.69 -2.97
N LEU A 176 -32.52 22.57 -2.71
CA LEU A 176 -32.61 24.01 -2.95
C LEU A 176 -32.31 24.41 -4.39
N TYR A 177 -31.59 23.56 -5.13
CA TYR A 177 -31.20 23.82 -6.52
C TYR A 177 -31.30 22.52 -7.36
N PRO A 178 -32.52 22.14 -7.76
CA PRO A 178 -32.78 20.87 -8.46
C PRO A 178 -32.18 20.80 -9.87
N ASP A 179 -31.85 21.95 -10.47
CA ASP A 179 -31.27 22.04 -11.83
C ASP A 179 -29.75 21.80 -11.85
N LEU A 180 -29.08 21.82 -10.69
CA LEU A 180 -27.65 21.51 -10.57
C LEU A 180 -27.46 19.99 -10.64
N ASN A 181 -26.86 19.50 -11.73
CA ASN A 181 -26.57 18.08 -11.89
C ASN A 181 -25.33 17.70 -11.05
N PRO A 182 -25.43 16.75 -10.11
CA PRO A 182 -24.27 16.32 -9.32
C PRO A 182 -23.10 15.77 -10.13
N LYS A 183 -23.31 15.42 -11.41
CA LYS A 183 -22.24 15.04 -12.34
C LYS A 183 -21.28 16.18 -12.66
N ASP A 184 -21.73 17.42 -12.57
CA ASP A 184 -20.90 18.59 -12.89
C ASP A 184 -19.88 18.88 -11.78
N GLU A 185 -20.11 18.35 -10.56
CA GLU A 185 -19.21 18.46 -9.39
C GLU A 185 -18.53 17.13 -9.03
N GLU A 186 -18.51 16.15 -9.94
CA GLU A 186 -17.88 14.84 -9.70
C GLU A 186 -16.40 14.98 -9.33
N ILE A 187 -16.01 14.35 -8.22
CA ILE A 187 -14.60 14.20 -7.83
C ILE A 187 -14.10 12.87 -8.36
N ILE A 188 -12.99 12.88 -9.09
CA ILE A 188 -12.35 11.68 -9.61
C ILE A 188 -10.95 11.59 -9.00
N LEU A 189 -10.76 10.68 -8.06
CA LEU A 189 -9.45 10.40 -7.47
C LEU A 189 -8.90 9.09 -8.02
N PHE A 190 -7.59 9.06 -8.18
CA PHE A 190 -6.87 7.88 -8.60
C PHE A 190 -5.74 7.57 -7.62
N SER A 191 -5.74 6.34 -7.13
CA SER A 191 -4.70 5.78 -6.27
C SER A 191 -3.99 4.65 -7.00
N SER A 192 -2.67 4.62 -6.93
CA SER A 192 -1.87 3.47 -7.35
C SER A 192 -1.06 2.96 -6.16
N LYS A 193 -1.18 1.67 -5.89
CA LYS A 193 -0.60 0.98 -4.74
C LYS A 193 0.37 -0.09 -5.23
N LYS A 194 1.53 -0.15 -4.60
CA LYS A 194 2.51 -1.21 -4.85
C LYS A 194 3.12 -1.67 -3.54
N GLY A 195 3.10 -2.97 -3.31
CA GLY A 195 3.52 -3.53 -2.03
C GLY A 195 4.15 -4.90 -2.14
N GLN A 196 4.92 -5.24 -1.11
CA GLN A 196 5.45 -6.57 -0.89
C GLN A 196 5.23 -7.00 0.56
N LEU A 197 4.66 -8.18 0.71
CA LEU A 197 4.39 -8.82 1.98
C LEU A 197 5.25 -10.09 2.08
N VAL A 198 5.80 -10.32 3.26
CA VAL A 198 6.52 -11.54 3.62
C VAL A 198 6.10 -11.94 5.03
N GLY A 199 5.76 -13.20 5.23
CA GLY A 199 5.37 -13.68 6.56
C GLY A 199 5.49 -15.18 6.72
N ARG A 200 5.14 -15.63 7.93
CA ARG A 200 5.15 -17.03 8.33
C ARG A 200 3.77 -17.44 8.82
N ASP A 201 3.25 -18.51 8.25
CA ASP A 201 1.95 -19.10 8.57
C ASP A 201 2.16 -20.55 9.05
N LEU A 202 2.45 -20.69 10.35
CA LEU A 202 2.72 -22.00 10.97
C LEU A 202 1.47 -22.85 11.08
N LEU A 203 0.31 -22.23 11.38
CA LEU A 203 -0.94 -22.95 11.51
C LEU A 203 -1.40 -23.50 10.16
N GLY A 204 -1.34 -22.68 9.09
CA GLY A 204 -1.66 -23.16 7.76
C GLY A 204 -0.75 -24.32 7.33
N PHE A 205 0.55 -24.25 7.66
CA PHE A 205 1.46 -25.36 7.40
C PHE A 205 1.12 -26.62 8.20
N ALA A 206 0.74 -26.49 9.48
CA ALA A 206 0.32 -27.63 10.30
C ALA A 206 -0.96 -28.29 9.75
N PHE A 207 -1.93 -27.50 9.27
CA PHE A 207 -3.10 -28.03 8.59
C PHE A 207 -2.77 -28.72 7.27
N ASP A 208 -1.83 -28.20 6.48
CA ASP A 208 -1.38 -28.86 5.26
C ASP A 208 -0.74 -30.23 5.56
N LEU A 209 0.07 -30.31 6.63
CA LEU A 209 0.68 -31.56 7.07
C LEU A 209 -0.38 -32.57 7.54
N PHE A 210 -1.37 -32.11 8.32
CA PHE A 210 -2.45 -32.97 8.80
C PHE A 210 -3.34 -33.46 7.64
N GLN A 211 -3.68 -32.57 6.71
CA GLN A 211 -4.42 -32.91 5.49
C GLN A 211 -3.66 -33.93 4.64
N ALA A 212 -2.35 -33.74 4.47
CA ALA A 212 -1.48 -34.70 3.78
C ALA A 212 -1.51 -36.09 4.42
N ILE A 213 -1.44 -36.17 5.75
CA ILE A 213 -1.48 -37.44 6.49
C ILE A 213 -2.84 -38.13 6.35
N ILE A 214 -3.95 -37.39 6.41
CA ILE A 214 -5.30 -37.94 6.26
C ILE A 214 -5.52 -38.44 4.82
N ASN A 215 -5.16 -37.64 3.82
CA ASN A 215 -5.33 -37.99 2.41
C ASN A 215 -4.43 -39.16 2.00
N LYS A 216 -3.31 -39.38 2.70
CA LYS A 216 -2.49 -40.59 2.54
C LYS A 216 -3.25 -41.86 2.95
N ASN A 217 -4.01 -41.79 4.04
CA ASN A 217 -4.64 -42.96 4.66
C ASN A 217 -6.12 -43.12 4.30
N SER A 218 -6.66 -42.27 3.41
CA SER A 218 -8.06 -42.30 3.01
C SER A 218 -8.21 -42.18 1.50
N ASN A 219 -9.22 -42.84 0.94
CA ASN A 219 -9.60 -42.70 -0.48
C ASN A 219 -10.38 -41.40 -0.75
N ILE A 220 -10.45 -40.50 0.24
CA ILE A 220 -11.21 -39.25 0.20
C ILE A 220 -10.19 -38.12 0.20
N ASN A 221 -10.28 -37.21 -0.76
CA ASN A 221 -9.45 -36.01 -0.78
C ASN A 221 -10.08 -34.97 0.17
N TRP A 222 -9.70 -35.00 1.44
CA TRP A 222 -10.13 -34.00 2.41
C TRP A 222 -9.45 -32.66 2.10
N GLN A 223 -10.24 -31.59 2.11
CA GLN A 223 -9.76 -30.22 1.97
C GLN A 223 -10.00 -29.48 3.29
N LEU A 224 -9.00 -29.55 4.18
CA LEU A 224 -9.09 -28.99 5.53
C LEU A 224 -8.58 -27.54 5.61
N ASN A 225 -7.77 -27.13 4.63
CA ASN A 225 -7.27 -25.76 4.52
C ASN A 225 -7.94 -25.04 3.33
N PRO A 226 -9.14 -24.44 3.50
CA PRO A 226 -9.65 -23.51 2.51
C PRO A 226 -8.73 -22.30 2.52
N ASP A 227 -7.88 -22.13 1.49
CA ASP A 227 -6.86 -21.07 1.32
C ASP A 227 -7.04 -19.91 2.33
N LEU A 228 -6.53 -20.11 3.56
CA LEU A 228 -6.69 -19.16 4.66
C LEU A 228 -6.03 -17.84 4.24
N ASP A 229 -6.58 -16.74 4.78
CA ASP A 229 -6.20 -15.35 4.51
C ASP A 229 -4.75 -15.22 3.99
N PRO A 230 -4.54 -14.62 2.81
CA PRO A 230 -3.22 -14.54 2.22
C PRO A 230 -2.22 -13.75 3.07
N ASN A 231 -2.68 -12.93 4.04
CA ASN A 231 -1.86 -12.29 5.05
C ASN A 231 -1.63 -13.20 6.27
N PRO A 232 -0.41 -13.68 6.52
CA PRO A 232 -0.10 -14.49 7.70
C PRO A 232 -0.40 -13.79 9.03
N ALA A 233 -0.43 -12.45 9.11
CA ALA A 233 -0.80 -11.78 10.35
C ALA A 233 -2.24 -12.08 10.79
N ASN A 234 -3.11 -12.47 9.86
CA ASN A 234 -4.52 -12.77 10.13
C ASN A 234 -4.72 -14.25 10.53
N THR A 235 -3.69 -15.11 10.39
CA THR A 235 -3.76 -16.51 10.84
C THR A 235 -3.19 -16.66 12.25
N PRO A 236 -3.82 -17.46 13.15
CA PRO A 236 -3.31 -17.64 14.50
C PRO A 236 -1.83 -18.04 14.55
N TYR A 237 -1.07 -17.36 15.40
CA TYR A 237 0.40 -17.46 15.54
C TYR A 237 1.21 -17.05 14.30
N GLY A 238 0.53 -16.56 13.26
CA GLY A 238 1.18 -16.02 12.08
C GLY A 238 1.73 -14.62 12.34
N LYS A 239 2.76 -14.28 11.57
CA LYS A 239 3.41 -12.97 11.58
C LYS A 239 3.79 -12.57 10.18
N SER A 240 3.66 -11.29 9.87
CA SER A 240 4.07 -10.75 8.59
C SER A 240 4.69 -9.37 8.74
N TYR A 241 5.55 -9.08 7.79
CA TYR A 241 6.05 -7.76 7.51
C TYR A 241 5.64 -7.41 6.09
N TRP A 242 5.16 -6.19 5.89
CA TRP A 242 4.88 -5.70 4.55
C TRP A 242 5.25 -4.25 4.41
N ARG A 243 5.66 -3.91 3.19
CA ARG A 243 5.83 -2.52 2.74
C ARG A 243 4.80 -2.20 1.69
N LEU A 244 4.28 -0.99 1.72
CA LEU A 244 3.28 -0.49 0.79
C LEU A 244 3.57 0.96 0.44
N VAL A 245 3.68 1.24 -0.85
CA VAL A 245 3.73 2.60 -1.40
C VAL A 245 2.41 2.88 -2.06
N THR A 246 1.78 3.98 -1.68
CA THR A 246 0.53 4.47 -2.25
C THR A 246 0.73 5.88 -2.76
N THR A 247 0.41 6.13 -4.02
CA THR A 247 0.38 7.50 -4.58
C THR A 247 -1.05 7.82 -4.97
N GLU A 248 -1.52 9.00 -4.60
CA GLU A 248 -2.87 9.48 -4.92
C GLU A 248 -2.80 10.78 -5.73
N GLY A 249 -3.72 10.95 -6.66
CA GLY A 249 -3.84 12.15 -7.48
C GLY A 249 -5.28 12.44 -7.90
N ASP A 250 -5.54 13.70 -8.20
CA ASP A 250 -6.84 14.20 -8.65
C ASP A 250 -6.90 14.31 -10.18
N LEU A 251 -7.87 13.58 -10.75
CA LEU A 251 -8.17 13.51 -12.18
C LEU A 251 -9.43 14.30 -12.56
N SER A 252 -10.03 15.03 -11.62
CA SER A 252 -11.24 15.83 -11.86
C SER A 252 -10.95 16.90 -12.91
N THR A 253 -11.80 17.00 -13.94
CA THR A 253 -11.67 18.00 -15.02
C THR A 253 -12.65 19.16 -14.88
N THR A 254 -13.72 18.96 -14.12
CA THR A 254 -14.84 19.91 -13.97
C THR A 254 -14.67 20.87 -12.79
N GLN A 255 -13.70 20.63 -11.91
CA GLN A 255 -13.49 21.44 -10.71
C GLN A 255 -12.62 22.67 -10.96
N LYS A 256 -12.94 23.77 -10.26
CA LYS A 256 -12.16 25.02 -10.28
C LYS A 256 -10.79 24.89 -9.60
N ARG A 257 -10.59 23.88 -8.74
CA ARG A 257 -9.35 23.66 -7.97
C ARG A 257 -8.91 22.21 -8.10
N ASN A 258 -7.78 21.99 -8.75
CA ASN A 258 -7.13 20.67 -8.79
C ASN A 258 -6.40 20.42 -7.47
N TYR A 259 -6.53 19.22 -6.92
CA TYR A 259 -5.73 18.79 -5.78
C TYR A 259 -4.35 18.28 -6.25
N PRO A 260 -3.28 18.55 -5.49
CA PRO A 260 -1.95 18.06 -5.82
C PRO A 260 -1.85 16.55 -5.58
N ASN A 261 -0.88 15.91 -6.23
CA ASN A 261 -0.54 14.52 -5.91
C ASN A 261 0.10 14.46 -4.52
N ILE A 262 -0.04 13.31 -3.87
CA ILE A 262 0.60 12.96 -2.60
C ILE A 262 0.98 11.48 -2.60
N ALA A 263 1.84 11.08 -1.66
CA ALA A 263 2.15 9.68 -1.49
C ALA A 263 2.34 9.30 -0.02
N THR A 264 2.14 8.03 0.28
CA THR A 264 2.44 7.43 1.58
C THR A 264 3.29 6.18 1.38
N LEU A 265 4.32 6.05 2.20
CA LEU A 265 5.18 4.88 2.28
C LEU A 265 4.96 4.27 3.66
N GLN A 266 4.60 3.00 3.71
CA GLN A 266 4.27 2.30 4.94
C GLN A 266 5.10 1.05 5.09
N HIS A 267 5.72 0.89 6.26
CA HIS A 267 6.31 -0.35 6.72
C HIS A 267 5.47 -0.85 7.89
N VAL A 268 4.96 -2.07 7.77
CA VAL A 268 4.02 -2.62 8.74
C VAL A 268 4.48 -3.98 9.22
N TRP A 269 4.52 -4.16 10.54
CA TRP A 269 4.74 -5.42 11.21
C TRP A 269 3.44 -5.84 11.89
N GLY A 270 2.90 -7.00 11.52
CA GLY A 270 1.65 -7.53 12.06
C GLY A 270 1.76 -8.97 12.54
N GLY A 271 0.92 -9.33 13.50
CA GLY A 271 0.81 -10.71 13.99
C GLY A 271 -0.02 -10.86 15.25
N TRP A 272 -0.08 -12.08 15.77
CA TRP A 272 -0.97 -12.43 16.89
C TRP A 272 -0.42 -12.11 18.28
N ASN A 273 0.86 -12.34 18.53
CA ASN A 273 1.49 -12.10 19.82
C ASN A 273 2.93 -11.65 19.61
N LEU A 274 3.32 -10.58 20.30
CA LEU A 274 4.66 -10.01 20.26
C LEU A 274 5.20 -9.89 21.67
N SER A 275 6.24 -10.66 22.00
CA SER A 275 6.95 -10.52 23.27
C SER A 275 7.60 -9.14 23.40
N GLN A 276 7.77 -8.64 24.62
CA GLN A 276 8.45 -7.36 24.90
C GLN A 276 9.83 -7.26 24.22
N LYS A 277 10.63 -8.34 24.25
CA LYS A 277 11.95 -8.37 23.59
C LYS A 277 11.83 -8.23 22.06
N SER A 278 10.89 -8.93 21.45
CA SER A 278 10.65 -8.84 20.00
C SER A 278 10.10 -7.47 19.61
N PHE A 279 9.25 -6.87 20.46
CA PHE A 279 8.77 -5.51 20.28
C PHE A 279 9.93 -4.51 20.27
N PHE A 280 10.80 -4.53 21.28
CA PHE A 280 11.96 -3.63 21.31
C PHE A 280 12.92 -3.87 20.15
N SER A 281 13.06 -5.10 19.66
CA SER A 281 13.84 -5.38 18.44
C SER A 281 13.26 -4.70 17.19
N ILE A 282 11.93 -4.58 17.06
CA ILE A 282 11.28 -3.85 15.96
C ILE A 282 11.47 -2.35 16.15
N VAL A 283 11.30 -1.85 17.38
CA VAL A 283 11.56 -0.44 17.73
C VAL A 283 13.00 -0.05 17.39
N ASP A 284 13.96 -0.90 17.76
CA ASP A 284 15.37 -0.72 17.41
C ASP A 284 15.57 -0.74 15.90
N GLN A 285 14.97 -1.69 15.18
CA GLN A 285 15.05 -1.72 13.71
C GLN A 285 14.57 -0.40 13.07
N VAL A 286 13.50 0.21 13.58
CA VAL A 286 12.99 1.50 13.10
C VAL A 286 13.94 2.65 13.48
N GLN A 287 14.43 2.68 14.72
CA GLN A 287 15.38 3.70 15.19
C GLN A 287 16.73 3.61 14.47
N ASP A 288 17.15 2.40 14.11
CA ASP A 288 18.42 2.11 13.44
C ASP A 288 18.49 2.73 12.05
N GLN A 289 17.35 2.98 11.40
CA GLN A 289 17.29 3.71 10.13
C GLN A 289 17.78 5.17 10.26
N PHE A 290 17.82 5.70 11.49
CA PHE A 290 18.28 7.05 11.80
C PHE A 290 19.68 7.08 12.44
N LYS A 291 20.27 5.93 12.75
CA LYS A 291 21.64 5.85 13.29
C LYS A 291 22.63 6.48 12.31
N ASN A 292 23.61 7.22 12.83
CA ASN A 292 24.62 7.95 12.05
C ASN A 292 24.07 9.06 11.15
N THR A 293 22.84 9.52 11.39
CA THR A 293 22.27 10.68 10.70
C THR A 293 22.09 11.86 11.65
N HIS A 294 21.78 13.03 11.12
CA HIS A 294 21.41 14.21 11.91
C HIS A 294 20.20 13.97 12.84
N LEU A 295 19.41 12.91 12.58
CA LEU A 295 18.24 12.52 13.37
C LEU A 295 18.56 11.47 14.45
N ALA A 296 19.82 11.05 14.63
CA ALA A 296 20.19 10.00 15.58
C ALA A 296 19.84 10.35 17.04
N GLY A 297 19.81 11.63 17.40
CA GLY A 297 19.39 12.11 18.73
C GLY A 297 17.88 12.27 18.89
N TYR A 298 17.10 12.11 17.81
CA TYR A 298 15.65 12.30 17.88
C TYR A 298 14.98 11.10 18.52
N ARG A 299 14.24 11.37 19.59
CA ARG A 299 13.46 10.35 20.30
C ARG A 299 12.13 10.12 19.62
N LEU A 300 12.14 9.35 18.53
CA LEU A 300 10.92 9.00 17.82
C LEU A 300 9.95 8.20 18.70
N LEU A 301 10.46 7.16 19.37
CA LEU A 301 9.69 6.25 20.23
C LEU A 301 10.14 6.35 21.69
N GLU A 302 9.19 6.54 22.58
CA GLU A 302 9.40 6.58 24.03
C GLU A 302 9.29 5.17 24.60
N LYS A 303 10.44 4.50 24.73
CA LYS A 303 10.53 3.12 25.23
C LYS A 303 9.99 2.97 26.66
N GLU A 304 10.00 4.05 27.44
CA GLU A 304 9.56 4.06 28.83
C GLU A 304 8.07 3.73 28.96
N ASN A 305 7.28 4.16 27.99
CA ASN A 305 5.84 3.92 27.93
C ASN A 305 5.51 2.42 27.76
N PHE A 306 6.52 1.57 27.51
CA PHE A 306 6.36 0.13 27.29
C PHE A 306 7.09 -0.73 28.35
N HIS A 307 7.61 -0.14 29.44
CA HIS A 307 8.35 -0.91 30.45
C HIS A 307 7.48 -1.94 31.18
N GLN A 308 6.20 -1.64 31.40
CA GLN A 308 5.26 -2.55 32.07
C GLN A 308 4.62 -3.57 31.11
N VAL A 309 4.76 -3.35 29.79
CA VAL A 309 4.18 -4.20 28.75
C VAL A 309 4.92 -5.53 28.67
N LYS A 310 4.22 -6.62 28.93
CA LYS A 310 4.77 -7.99 28.83
C LYS A 310 4.72 -8.51 27.39
N SER A 311 3.61 -8.25 26.71
CA SER A 311 3.38 -8.61 25.31
C SER A 311 2.37 -7.69 24.66
N ILE A 312 2.39 -7.64 23.33
CA ILE A 312 1.37 -6.96 22.52
C ILE A 312 0.66 -8.03 21.69
N ASP A 313 -0.62 -8.23 21.99
CA ASP A 313 -1.49 -9.18 21.30
C ASP A 313 -2.21 -8.48 20.14
N PHE A 314 -2.46 -9.21 19.04
CA PHE A 314 -3.04 -8.68 17.79
C PHE A 314 -2.34 -7.41 17.31
N TYR A 315 -1.00 -7.43 17.34
CA TYR A 315 -0.20 -6.25 17.11
C TYR A 315 -0.20 -5.84 15.64
N ARG A 316 -0.21 -4.52 15.42
CA ARG A 316 0.10 -3.89 14.14
C ARG A 316 0.90 -2.63 14.40
N ILE A 317 2.19 -2.69 14.09
CA ILE A 317 3.12 -1.56 14.18
C ILE A 317 3.29 -1.02 12.78
N THR A 318 2.96 0.25 12.55
CA THR A 318 3.06 0.92 11.25
C THR A 318 4.01 2.10 11.36
N ALA A 319 5.14 2.06 10.65
CA ALA A 319 5.95 3.24 10.37
C ALA A 319 5.49 3.83 9.04
N GLN A 320 5.03 5.08 9.06
CA GLN A 320 4.47 5.76 7.90
C GLN A 320 5.24 7.03 7.59
N LEU A 321 5.72 7.15 6.35
CA LEU A 321 6.23 8.37 5.76
C LEU A 321 5.17 8.93 4.79
N SER A 322 4.57 10.05 5.14
CA SER A 322 3.67 10.79 4.28
C SER A 322 4.45 11.87 3.52
N LEU A 323 4.43 11.81 2.19
CA LEU A 323 5.07 12.76 1.30
C LEU A 323 4.05 13.79 0.81
N LEU A 324 4.31 15.06 1.15
CA LEU A 324 3.50 16.19 0.74
C LEU A 324 3.84 16.62 -0.70
N PRO A 325 3.03 17.51 -1.32
CA PRO A 325 3.24 17.91 -2.72
C PRO A 325 4.65 18.43 -3.03
N GLY A 326 5.27 19.17 -2.09
CA GLY A 326 6.63 19.67 -2.25
C GLY A 326 7.69 18.54 -2.30
N ALA A 327 7.52 17.48 -1.51
CA ALA A 327 8.40 16.30 -1.56
C ALA A 327 8.30 15.60 -2.92
N LEU A 328 7.08 15.40 -3.41
CA LEU A 328 6.87 14.75 -4.71
C LEU A 328 7.43 15.56 -5.87
N LYS A 329 7.35 16.89 -5.78
CA LYS A 329 7.99 17.77 -6.76
C LYS A 329 9.50 17.61 -6.75
N ARG A 330 10.15 17.63 -5.56
CA ARG A 330 11.60 17.40 -5.43
C ARG A 330 12.01 16.04 -6.02
N ILE A 331 11.26 14.98 -5.74
CA ILE A 331 11.52 13.64 -6.31
C ILE A 331 11.36 13.66 -7.83
N THR A 332 10.30 14.29 -8.33
CA THR A 332 10.08 14.37 -9.78
C THR A 332 11.20 15.15 -10.46
N ASP A 333 11.64 16.28 -9.88
CA ASP A 333 12.74 17.09 -10.38
C ASP A 333 14.07 16.33 -10.34
N LEU A 334 14.32 15.53 -9.30
CA LEU A 334 15.47 14.63 -9.18
C LEU A 334 15.50 13.61 -10.32
N ILE A 335 14.38 12.92 -10.58
CA ILE A 335 14.35 11.85 -11.58
C ILE A 335 14.34 12.43 -13.00
N VAL A 336 13.51 13.43 -13.28
CA VAL A 336 13.26 13.95 -14.64
C VAL A 336 14.32 14.94 -15.09
N GLN A 337 15.00 15.62 -14.16
CA GLN A 337 16.03 16.63 -14.43
C GLN A 337 15.57 17.69 -15.47
N PRO A 338 14.44 18.38 -15.24
CA PRO A 338 13.83 19.26 -16.25
C PRO A 338 14.74 20.40 -16.70
N GLU A 339 15.66 20.86 -15.83
CA GLU A 339 16.59 21.99 -16.09
C GLU A 339 17.69 21.69 -17.11
N LEU A 340 17.81 20.44 -17.57
CA LEU A 340 18.88 19.98 -18.47
C LEU A 340 18.40 19.65 -19.88
N LYS A 341 17.09 19.72 -20.15
CA LYS A 341 16.53 19.40 -21.47
C LYS A 341 17.16 20.21 -22.62
N ASP A 342 17.75 21.37 -22.31
CA ASP A 342 18.28 22.33 -23.28
C ASP A 342 19.83 22.51 -23.24
N LYS A 343 20.58 21.70 -22.46
CA LYS A 343 22.05 21.87 -22.36
C LYS A 343 22.84 21.04 -23.39
N PRO A 344 23.95 21.57 -23.95
CA PRO A 344 24.72 20.89 -25.00
C PRO A 344 25.47 19.66 -24.49
N LYS A 345 25.48 18.61 -25.32
CA LYS A 345 26.04 17.28 -25.03
C LYS A 345 27.57 17.33 -24.89
N GLN A 346 28.12 16.69 -23.85
CA GLN A 346 29.56 16.49 -23.71
C GLN A 346 30.10 15.50 -24.77
N LYS A 347 31.24 15.84 -25.39
CA LYS A 347 31.93 15.02 -26.41
C LYS A 347 32.73 13.91 -25.73
N THR A 348 32.46 12.66 -26.09
CA THR A 348 33.19 11.46 -25.63
C THR A 348 34.33 11.10 -26.59
N VAL A 349 35.45 10.60 -26.05
CA VAL A 349 36.71 10.24 -26.76
C VAL A 349 36.57 8.97 -27.63
N PHE A 350 37.38 8.90 -28.69
CA PHE A 350 37.32 8.04 -29.90
C PHE A 350 37.01 6.53 -29.71
N LEU A 351 37.45 5.86 -28.64
CA LEU A 351 37.17 4.43 -28.39
C LEU A 351 35.76 4.17 -27.80
N GLY A 352 35.18 5.12 -27.07
CA GLY A 352 33.81 5.03 -26.55
C GLY A 352 32.73 5.17 -27.61
N THR A 353 33.08 5.65 -28.81
CA THR A 353 32.13 5.96 -29.88
C THR A 353 31.45 4.73 -30.48
N LEU A 354 32.12 3.57 -30.49
CA LEU A 354 31.57 2.34 -31.06
C LEU A 354 30.54 1.70 -30.11
N PHE A 355 30.88 1.54 -28.83
CA PHE A 355 29.98 1.03 -27.78
C PHE A 355 28.84 2.00 -27.47
N LYS A 356 29.10 3.32 -27.54
CA LYS A 356 28.05 4.34 -27.51
C LYS A 356 27.07 4.17 -28.66
N LYS A 357 27.53 4.07 -29.90
CA LYS A 357 26.63 3.87 -31.05
C LYS A 357 25.87 2.54 -30.98
N LEU A 358 26.48 1.48 -30.46
CA LEU A 358 25.83 0.17 -30.31
C LEU A 358 24.75 0.18 -29.22
N SER A 359 25.05 0.78 -28.06
CA SER A 359 24.06 0.95 -26.97
C SER A 359 22.95 1.95 -27.33
N GLU A 360 23.26 3.01 -28.09
CA GLU A 360 22.25 3.93 -28.65
C GLU A 360 21.38 3.26 -29.74
N ALA A 361 21.90 2.26 -30.46
CA ALA A 361 21.14 1.50 -31.46
C ALA A 361 20.20 0.45 -30.82
N LEU A 362 20.56 -0.07 -29.65
CA LEU A 362 19.75 -1.02 -28.88
C LEU A 362 18.83 -0.34 -27.84
N GLY A 363 19.10 0.92 -27.49
CA GLY A 363 18.39 1.71 -26.47
C GLY A 363 17.99 3.11 -26.94
N HIS A 364 18.04 4.10 -26.04
CA HIS A 364 17.78 5.51 -26.36
C HIS A 364 19.09 6.29 -26.58
N ARG A 365 19.01 7.44 -27.27
CA ARG A 365 20.16 8.34 -27.46
C ARG A 365 20.69 8.85 -26.11
N SER A 366 22.01 9.01 -25.98
CA SER A 366 22.64 9.52 -24.75
C SER A 366 22.06 10.87 -24.32
N ARG A 367 21.60 10.86 -23.06
CA ARG A 367 20.96 11.94 -22.33
C ARG A 367 21.90 12.40 -21.20
N PRO A 368 22.39 13.65 -21.21
CA PRO A 368 23.17 14.19 -20.08
C PRO A 368 22.37 14.19 -18.77
N GLU A 369 21.04 14.18 -18.86
CA GLU A 369 20.13 14.09 -17.71
C GLU A 369 20.36 12.83 -16.86
N GLU A 370 20.74 11.71 -17.49
CA GLU A 370 20.92 10.43 -16.80
C GLU A 370 22.16 10.41 -15.91
N LEU A 371 23.27 10.98 -16.39
CA LEU A 371 24.51 11.10 -15.61
C LEU A 371 24.34 12.06 -14.43
N GLN A 372 23.64 13.17 -14.63
CA GLN A 372 23.36 14.10 -13.54
C GLN A 372 22.42 13.47 -12.52
N PHE A 373 21.35 12.80 -12.95
CA PHE A 373 20.49 12.02 -12.07
C PHE A 373 21.29 11.02 -11.22
N PHE A 374 22.15 10.21 -11.87
CA PHE A 374 23.00 9.26 -11.18
C PHE A 374 23.91 9.94 -10.14
N ASN A 375 24.53 11.06 -10.50
CA ASN A 375 25.40 11.80 -9.58
C ASN A 375 24.65 12.39 -8.38
N GLU A 376 23.46 12.95 -8.59
CA GLU A 376 22.61 13.45 -7.50
C GLU A 376 22.13 12.30 -6.60
N MET A 377 21.80 11.14 -7.16
CA MET A 377 21.49 9.95 -6.38
C MET A 377 22.66 9.50 -5.51
N MET A 378 23.89 9.52 -6.04
CA MET A 378 25.09 9.19 -5.25
C MET A 378 25.27 10.20 -4.11
N LYS A 379 25.03 11.49 -4.33
CA LYS A 379 25.07 12.49 -3.24
C LYS A 379 24.03 12.17 -2.17
N ILE A 380 22.80 11.82 -2.54
CA ILE A 380 21.76 11.45 -1.56
C ILE A 380 22.21 10.22 -0.76
N PHE A 381 22.73 9.20 -1.45
CA PHE A 381 23.23 7.97 -0.84
C PHE A 381 24.42 8.20 0.12
N GLY A 382 25.24 9.21 -0.16
CA GLY A 382 26.37 9.62 0.66
C GLY A 382 26.08 10.74 1.65
N ASP A 383 24.81 10.98 2.00
CA ASP A 383 24.39 12.04 2.94
C ASP A 383 24.83 13.47 2.53
N GLY A 384 25.00 13.71 1.23
CA GLY A 384 25.47 14.96 0.62
C GLY A 384 26.88 14.86 0.03
N ASP A 385 27.64 13.82 0.35
CA ASP A 385 28.99 13.57 -0.19
C ASP A 385 28.93 12.55 -1.34
N TYR A 386 29.20 13.02 -2.55
CA TYR A 386 29.24 12.19 -3.75
C TYR A 386 30.25 11.04 -3.65
N SER A 387 31.43 11.27 -3.07
CA SER A 387 32.51 10.29 -3.04
C SER A 387 32.19 9.12 -2.12
N VAL A 388 31.62 9.43 -0.95
CA VAL A 388 31.16 8.43 0.04
C VAL A 388 29.99 7.63 -0.54
N GLY A 389 29.04 8.31 -1.19
CA GLY A 389 27.90 7.66 -1.82
C GLY A 389 28.30 6.74 -2.96
N LEU A 390 29.19 7.19 -3.85
CA LEU A 390 29.69 6.38 -4.97
C LEU A 390 30.45 5.14 -4.47
N ALA A 391 31.32 5.28 -3.46
CA ALA A 391 32.05 4.15 -2.90
C ALA A 391 31.11 3.10 -2.28
N SER A 392 30.11 3.56 -1.52
CA SER A 392 29.10 2.68 -0.91
C SER A 392 28.22 1.99 -1.95
N TYR A 393 27.83 2.72 -3.00
CA TYR A 393 27.07 2.19 -4.12
C TYR A 393 27.87 1.15 -4.91
N ASN A 394 29.12 1.44 -5.27
CA ASN A 394 29.98 0.50 -6.00
C ASN A 394 30.18 -0.79 -5.20
N HIS A 395 30.41 -0.69 -3.89
CA HIS A 395 30.50 -1.85 -3.01
C HIS A 395 29.22 -2.71 -3.05
N THR A 396 28.06 -2.07 -2.88
CA THR A 396 26.74 -2.75 -2.92
C THR A 396 26.48 -3.38 -4.29
N CYS A 397 26.86 -2.69 -5.36
CA CYS A 397 26.68 -3.15 -6.74
C CYS A 397 27.56 -4.36 -7.05
N GLU A 398 28.84 -4.34 -6.64
CA GLU A 398 29.73 -5.49 -6.77
C GLU A 398 29.23 -6.70 -5.98
N GLU A 399 28.78 -6.50 -4.73
CA GLU A 399 28.24 -7.58 -3.91
C GLU A 399 27.04 -8.26 -4.56
N TYR A 400 26.12 -7.47 -5.14
CA TYR A 400 24.97 -8.00 -5.87
C TYR A 400 25.40 -8.95 -7.00
N TYR A 401 26.36 -8.54 -7.84
CA TYR A 401 26.82 -9.36 -8.95
C TYR A 401 27.67 -10.56 -8.52
N ARG A 402 28.44 -10.44 -7.43
CA ARG A 402 29.16 -11.58 -6.82
C ARG A 402 28.18 -12.64 -6.30
N GLN A 403 27.07 -12.24 -5.68
CA GLN A 403 26.04 -13.17 -5.22
C GLN A 403 25.33 -13.88 -6.36
N GLN A 404 25.15 -13.23 -7.52
CA GLN A 404 24.52 -13.85 -8.68
C GLN A 404 25.45 -14.80 -9.45
N ASN A 405 26.77 -14.58 -9.41
CA ASN A 405 27.76 -15.39 -10.12
C ASN A 405 28.87 -15.88 -9.17
N PRO A 406 28.57 -16.80 -8.24
CA PRO A 406 29.52 -17.26 -7.23
C PRO A 406 30.77 -17.95 -7.83
N GLU A 407 30.65 -18.52 -9.04
CA GLU A 407 31.74 -19.21 -9.75
C GLU A 407 32.80 -18.27 -10.36
N ASN A 408 32.50 -16.97 -10.53
CA ASN A 408 33.42 -15.96 -11.09
C ASN A 408 34.00 -15.01 -10.02
N SER A 409 33.97 -15.40 -8.75
CA SER A 409 34.33 -14.58 -7.59
C SER A 409 35.78 -14.08 -7.53
N SER A 410 36.67 -14.56 -8.41
CA SER A 410 38.09 -14.18 -8.47
C SER A 410 38.42 -13.08 -9.49
N THR A 411 37.49 -12.69 -10.36
CA THR A 411 37.69 -11.56 -11.29
C THR A 411 36.95 -10.34 -10.74
N MET A 412 37.68 -9.25 -10.47
CA MET A 412 37.08 -7.92 -10.32
C MET A 412 36.07 -7.75 -11.46
N ILE A 413 34.84 -7.35 -11.13
CA ILE A 413 33.80 -7.05 -12.10
C ILE A 413 34.16 -5.70 -12.73
N ASN A 414 35.26 -5.68 -13.49
CA ASN A 414 35.77 -4.53 -14.24
C ASN A 414 35.16 -4.48 -15.65
N SER A 415 33.96 -5.02 -15.82
CA SER A 415 33.17 -4.82 -17.04
C SER A 415 32.21 -3.68 -16.79
N GLY A 416 32.68 -2.44 -16.98
CA GLY A 416 31.79 -1.30 -16.87
C GLY A 416 30.62 -1.40 -17.83
N TYR A 417 29.48 -0.89 -17.38
CA TYR A 417 28.19 -1.07 -18.00
C TYR A 417 27.86 0.14 -18.89
N TRP A 418 27.45 -0.12 -20.12
CA TRP A 418 26.99 0.91 -21.05
C TRP A 418 25.47 0.91 -21.10
N LEU A 419 24.84 2.01 -20.69
CA LEU A 419 23.39 2.21 -20.81
C LEU A 419 23.12 3.53 -21.54
N ASN A 420 22.27 3.48 -22.58
CA ASN A 420 21.90 4.63 -23.42
C ASN A 420 23.12 5.49 -23.85
N GLY A 421 24.27 4.90 -24.13
CA GLY A 421 25.48 5.63 -24.54
C GLY A 421 26.27 6.31 -23.42
N ASN A 422 25.91 6.10 -22.15
CA ASN A 422 26.65 6.51 -20.95
C ASN A 422 27.37 5.31 -20.32
N TYR A 423 28.59 5.52 -19.82
CA TYR A 423 29.40 4.48 -19.15
C TYR A 423 29.28 4.61 -17.63
N TYR A 424 29.03 3.48 -16.98
CA TYR A 424 28.97 3.34 -15.53
C TYR A 424 29.99 2.29 -15.11
N GLU A 425 30.73 2.55 -14.03
CA GLU A 425 31.69 1.57 -13.50
C GLU A 425 30.97 0.31 -13.02
N CYS A 426 29.87 0.48 -12.27
CA CYS A 426 28.92 -0.57 -11.93
C CYS A 426 27.49 -0.01 -12.04
N LEU A 427 26.56 -0.79 -12.60
CA LEU A 427 25.16 -0.37 -12.69
C LEU A 427 24.25 -1.42 -12.07
N ALA A 428 23.77 -1.15 -10.86
CA ALA A 428 22.83 -2.03 -10.18
C ALA A 428 21.46 -2.02 -10.90
N PRO A 429 20.73 -3.15 -10.93
CA PRO A 429 19.44 -3.24 -11.65
C PRO A 429 18.40 -2.21 -11.21
N TRP A 430 18.40 -1.83 -9.94
CA TRP A 430 17.48 -0.79 -9.43
C TRP A 430 17.82 0.59 -9.97
N SER A 431 19.12 0.90 -10.15
CA SER A 431 19.59 2.18 -10.70
C SER A 431 19.26 2.24 -12.19
N GLN A 432 19.52 1.15 -12.92
CA GLN A 432 19.04 0.99 -14.30
C GLN A 432 17.52 1.23 -14.40
N LYS A 433 16.73 0.64 -13.51
CA LYS A 433 15.27 0.84 -13.50
C LYS A 433 14.88 2.31 -13.31
N LEU A 434 15.54 3.05 -12.41
CA LEU A 434 15.26 4.48 -12.23
C LEU A 434 15.67 5.32 -13.45
N ILE A 435 16.79 4.99 -14.11
CA ILE A 435 17.21 5.63 -15.37
C ILE A 435 16.19 5.34 -16.50
N GLU A 436 15.68 4.12 -16.58
CA GLU A 436 14.63 3.79 -17.56
C GLU A 436 13.32 4.54 -17.27
N LEU A 437 12.97 4.70 -15.98
CA LEU A 437 11.80 5.47 -15.56
C LEU A 437 11.96 6.96 -15.86
N SER A 438 13.14 7.55 -15.66
CA SER A 438 13.37 8.97 -16.00
C SER A 438 13.18 9.25 -17.49
N ALA A 439 13.62 8.31 -18.34
CA ALA A 439 13.44 8.43 -19.78
C ALA A 439 11.96 8.39 -20.24
N ARG A 440 11.08 7.79 -19.42
CA ARG A 440 9.67 7.48 -19.74
C ARG A 440 8.65 8.27 -18.92
N PHE A 441 8.98 9.49 -18.48
CA PHE A 441 8.03 10.32 -17.74
C PHE A 441 6.74 10.55 -18.55
N PRO A 442 5.56 10.13 -18.05
CA PRO A 442 4.32 10.16 -18.81
C PRO A 442 3.66 11.54 -18.83
N GLN A 443 2.84 11.80 -19.85
CA GLN A 443 2.10 13.06 -20.02
C GLN A 443 0.74 13.06 -19.30
N ASN A 444 0.08 11.91 -19.21
CA ASN A 444 -1.22 11.79 -18.56
C ASN A 444 -1.05 11.71 -17.03
N LYS A 445 -1.84 12.50 -16.28
CA LYS A 445 -1.86 12.49 -14.81
C LYS A 445 -2.01 11.08 -14.21
N LYS A 446 -2.90 10.25 -14.75
CA LYS A 446 -3.12 8.88 -14.26
C LYS A 446 -1.84 8.05 -14.33
N ASP A 447 -1.14 8.13 -15.46
CA ASP A 447 0.12 7.41 -15.65
C ASP A 447 1.26 8.04 -14.85
N GLN A 448 1.22 9.35 -14.59
CA GLN A 448 2.17 10.02 -13.68
C GLN A 448 2.04 9.48 -12.25
N VAL A 449 0.82 9.25 -11.74
CA VAL A 449 0.60 8.65 -10.41
C VAL A 449 1.17 7.23 -10.34
N LYS A 450 0.98 6.42 -11.40
CA LYS A 450 1.57 5.07 -11.48
C LYS A 450 3.09 5.11 -11.54
N TRP A 451 3.63 5.98 -12.40
CA TRP A 451 5.08 6.18 -12.55
C TRP A 451 5.71 6.61 -11.22
N LEU A 452 5.07 7.53 -10.50
CA LEU A 452 5.55 7.99 -9.21
C LEU A 452 5.52 6.89 -8.16
N THR A 453 4.48 6.04 -8.16
CA THR A 453 4.42 4.85 -7.29
C THR A 453 5.59 3.90 -7.56
N GLU A 454 5.94 3.67 -8.83
CA GLU A 454 7.10 2.85 -9.21
C GLU A 454 8.43 3.45 -8.77
N VAL A 455 8.61 4.77 -8.96
CA VAL A 455 9.80 5.49 -8.51
C VAL A 455 9.94 5.38 -6.99
N LEU A 456 8.90 5.75 -6.25
CA LEU A 456 8.89 5.72 -4.79
C LEU A 456 9.13 4.32 -4.23
N TYR A 457 8.54 3.29 -4.85
CA TYR A 457 8.76 1.91 -4.44
C TYR A 457 10.22 1.47 -4.58
N VAL A 458 10.94 1.96 -5.59
CA VAL A 458 12.37 1.68 -5.75
C VAL A 458 13.21 2.52 -4.78
N LEU A 459 12.89 3.80 -4.59
CA LEU A 459 13.61 4.68 -3.66
C LEU A 459 13.48 4.18 -2.22
N ASP A 460 12.29 3.76 -1.79
CA ASP A 460 12.01 3.16 -0.48
C ASP A 460 12.87 1.93 -0.19
N GLU A 461 13.13 1.11 -1.22
CA GLU A 461 13.90 -0.12 -1.07
C GLU A 461 15.39 0.11 -0.95
N GLN A 462 15.90 1.11 -1.68
CA GLN A 462 17.33 1.25 -1.94
C GLN A 462 17.96 2.41 -1.21
N ILE A 463 17.21 3.47 -0.90
CA ILE A 463 17.73 4.65 -0.19
C ILE A 463 17.35 4.57 1.29
N PRO A 464 18.30 4.68 2.22
CA PRO A 464 18.01 4.86 3.63
C PRO A 464 17.01 6.00 3.88
N VAL A 465 15.94 5.70 4.63
CA VAL A 465 14.83 6.63 4.90
C VAL A 465 15.31 7.99 5.42
N ALA A 466 16.31 8.01 6.30
CA ALA A 466 16.85 9.26 6.85
C ALA A 466 17.55 10.14 5.80
N GLN A 467 18.24 9.54 4.82
CA GLN A 467 18.87 10.29 3.71
C GLN A 467 17.81 10.84 2.76
N LEU A 468 16.78 10.03 2.46
CA LEU A 468 15.65 10.48 1.67
C LEU A 468 14.95 11.67 2.36
N MET A 469 14.65 11.57 3.65
CA MET A 469 14.03 12.65 4.43
C MET A 469 14.90 13.93 4.45
N LYS A 470 16.23 13.80 4.59
CA LYS A 470 17.15 14.95 4.51
C LYS A 470 17.04 15.66 3.17
N TYR A 471 17.01 14.92 2.07
CA TYR A 471 16.89 15.46 0.72
C TYR A 471 15.53 16.17 0.50
N LEU A 472 14.46 15.59 1.03
CA LEU A 472 13.11 16.13 0.90
C LEU A 472 12.91 17.43 1.69
N GLY A 473 13.60 17.60 2.82
CA GLY A 473 13.39 18.74 3.72
C GLY A 473 12.22 18.51 4.68
N ALA A 474 12.39 18.91 5.94
CA ALA A 474 11.43 18.67 7.02
C ALA A 474 10.05 19.30 6.79
N GLU A 475 9.97 20.32 5.93
CA GLU A 475 8.73 21.01 5.55
C GLU A 475 7.86 20.21 4.57
N ASN A 476 8.37 19.10 4.02
CA ASN A 476 7.74 18.38 2.91
C ASN A 476 7.27 16.96 3.26
N TYR A 477 7.42 16.52 4.50
CA TYR A 477 7.00 15.18 4.92
C TYR A 477 6.47 15.15 6.35
N ILE A 478 5.75 14.09 6.67
CA ILE A 478 5.40 13.70 8.05
C ILE A 478 5.79 12.24 8.22
N TYR A 479 6.57 11.93 9.25
CA TYR A 479 6.94 10.57 9.61
C TYR A 479 6.51 10.25 11.03
N LEU A 480 5.77 9.16 11.20
CA LEU A 480 5.29 8.71 12.50
C LEU A 480 5.21 7.19 12.58
N VAL A 481 5.27 6.67 13.79
CA VAL A 481 5.07 5.26 14.10
C VAL A 481 3.82 5.12 14.94
N ARG A 482 2.95 4.21 14.52
CA ARG A 482 1.68 3.88 15.17
C ARG A 482 1.76 2.45 15.68
N ILE A 483 1.40 2.23 16.93
CA ILE A 483 1.37 0.91 17.55
C ILE A 483 -0.08 0.61 17.94
N ASN A 484 -0.63 -0.43 17.31
CA ASN A 484 -1.95 -0.98 17.62
C ASN A 484 -1.78 -2.39 18.20
N GLY A 485 -2.73 -2.80 19.04
CA GLY A 485 -2.78 -4.12 19.67
C GLY A 485 -3.07 -3.98 21.15
N PHE A 486 -3.37 -5.11 21.80
CA PHE A 486 -3.64 -5.17 23.23
C PHE A 486 -2.33 -5.36 23.99
N ARG A 487 -1.89 -4.34 24.74
CA ARG A 487 -0.68 -4.37 25.55
C ARG A 487 -0.98 -5.05 26.88
N THR A 488 -0.59 -6.31 27.00
CA THR A 488 -0.81 -7.11 28.20
C THR A 488 0.14 -6.68 29.32
N GLY A 489 -0.42 -6.37 30.49
CA GLY A 489 0.33 -5.88 31.66
C GLY A 489 0.39 -4.35 31.80
N ASP A 490 -0.29 -3.63 30.92
CA ASP A 490 -0.44 -2.17 30.93
C ASP A 490 -1.91 -1.81 31.21
N GLU A 491 -2.16 -0.84 32.09
CA GLU A 491 -3.52 -0.44 32.49
C GLU A 491 -4.31 0.18 31.32
N ASP A 492 -3.60 0.87 30.41
CA ASP A 492 -4.15 1.51 29.22
C ASP A 492 -3.93 0.65 27.95
N GLY A 493 -3.84 -0.67 28.13
CA GLY A 493 -3.34 -1.57 27.11
C GLY A 493 -4.17 -1.67 25.83
N ASP A 494 -5.40 -1.17 25.81
CA ASP A 494 -6.30 -1.14 24.65
C ASP A 494 -6.20 0.16 23.82
N ILE A 495 -5.50 1.18 24.34
CA ILE A 495 -5.31 2.46 23.65
C ILE A 495 -4.17 2.35 22.63
N GLN A 496 -4.43 2.92 21.45
CA GLN A 496 -3.45 3.07 20.38
C GLN A 496 -2.35 4.08 20.76
N TYR A 497 -1.09 3.71 20.56
CA TYR A 497 0.04 4.62 20.78
C TYR A 497 0.50 5.27 19.46
N PHE A 498 0.80 6.57 19.54
CA PHE A 498 1.43 7.36 18.48
C PHE A 498 2.80 7.84 18.95
N SER A 499 3.80 7.68 18.09
CA SER A 499 5.14 8.21 18.32
C SER A 499 5.19 9.72 18.24
N ASN A 500 6.33 10.30 18.63
CA ASN A 500 6.64 11.67 18.24
C ASN A 500 6.68 11.77 16.71
N THR A 501 6.27 12.92 16.18
CA THR A 501 6.23 13.17 14.73
C THR A 501 7.56 13.72 14.27
N LEU A 502 8.10 13.21 13.16
CA LEU A 502 9.23 13.79 12.44
C LEU A 502 8.72 14.57 11.22
N GLY A 503 9.33 15.72 10.95
CA GLY A 503 8.86 16.69 9.96
C GLY A 503 8.02 17.79 10.59
N ASP A 504 8.05 18.98 9.99
CA ASP A 504 7.35 20.17 10.45
C ASP A 504 6.78 20.95 9.26
N PRO A 505 5.81 20.37 8.53
CA PRO A 505 5.18 21.06 7.42
C PRO A 505 4.26 22.17 7.93
N THR A 506 4.51 23.41 7.51
CA THR A 506 3.66 24.56 7.82
C THR A 506 2.45 24.67 6.89
N GLU A 507 2.51 24.02 5.72
CA GLU A 507 1.47 24.00 4.70
C GLU A 507 1.04 22.56 4.39
N ASN A 508 -0.14 22.38 3.79
CA ASN A 508 -0.56 21.11 3.18
C ASN A 508 -0.71 19.92 4.16
N ILE A 509 -0.75 20.18 5.47
CA ILE A 509 -0.91 19.17 6.54
C ILE A 509 -2.17 18.33 6.35
N ASP A 510 -3.25 18.94 5.85
CA ASP A 510 -4.54 18.27 5.59
C ASP A 510 -4.40 17.06 4.65
N TYR A 511 -3.36 17.01 3.82
CA TYR A 511 -3.13 15.91 2.88
C TYR A 511 -2.27 14.78 3.45
N ALA A 512 -1.74 14.90 4.67
CA ALA A 512 -0.80 13.94 5.26
C ALA A 512 -1.36 12.51 5.33
N ASN A 513 -2.68 12.34 5.38
CA ASN A 513 -3.33 11.03 5.48
C ASN A 513 -3.88 10.49 4.16
N GLY A 514 -3.71 11.17 3.02
CA GLY A 514 -4.36 10.77 1.77
C GLY A 514 -5.38 11.81 1.27
N LEU A 515 -5.58 11.91 -0.06
CA LEU A 515 -6.66 12.66 -0.69
C LEU A 515 -7.97 11.94 -0.45
N ILE A 516 -7.98 10.61 -0.59
CA ILE A 516 -9.16 9.80 -0.34
C ILE A 516 -9.64 9.98 1.12
N GLN A 517 -8.70 9.97 2.08
CA GLN A 517 -8.99 10.23 3.49
C GLN A 517 -9.47 11.66 3.76
N LEU A 518 -8.91 12.66 3.07
CA LEU A 518 -9.39 14.04 3.13
C LEU A 518 -10.88 14.11 2.72
N PHE A 519 -11.25 13.45 1.62
CA PHE A 519 -12.64 13.41 1.17
C PHE A 519 -13.55 12.59 2.08
N ALA A 520 -13.06 11.50 2.67
CA ALA A 520 -13.79 10.77 3.72
C ALA A 520 -14.17 11.70 4.88
N THR A 521 -13.21 12.50 5.34
CA THR A 521 -13.41 13.45 6.43
C THR A 521 -14.39 14.56 6.04
N ARG A 522 -14.27 15.12 4.82
CA ARG A 522 -15.14 16.21 4.34
C ARG A 522 -16.57 15.77 4.07
N THR A 523 -16.77 14.59 3.50
CA THR A 523 -18.10 14.05 3.16
C THR A 523 -18.76 13.35 4.34
N GLY A 524 -17.98 13.00 5.37
CA GLY A 524 -18.40 12.17 6.48
C GLY A 524 -18.50 10.69 6.13
N ILE A 525 -18.30 10.29 4.87
CA ILE A 525 -18.34 8.89 4.43
C ILE A 525 -17.19 8.11 5.09
N SER A 526 -17.46 6.88 5.52
CA SER A 526 -16.44 6.06 6.17
C SER A 526 -15.23 5.85 5.24
N PRO A 527 -13.98 6.02 5.72
CA PRO A 527 -12.78 5.80 4.92
C PRO A 527 -12.71 4.46 4.22
N ILE A 528 -13.15 3.38 4.88
CA ILE A 528 -13.15 2.02 4.33
C ILE A 528 -14.06 1.87 3.10
N GLU A 529 -14.99 2.80 2.91
CA GLU A 529 -15.86 2.84 1.73
C GLU A 529 -15.19 3.56 0.57
N LEU A 530 -14.39 4.59 0.84
CA LEU A 530 -13.72 5.37 -0.19
C LEU A 530 -12.37 4.79 -0.61
N ASP A 531 -11.60 4.27 0.34
CA ASP A 531 -10.31 3.62 0.11
C ASP A 531 -10.48 2.09 0.18
N ARG A 532 -10.60 1.48 -0.98
CA ARG A 532 -10.77 0.03 -1.15
C ARG A 532 -9.45 -0.55 -1.65
N THR A 533 -9.16 -1.76 -1.22
CA THR A 533 -8.08 -2.59 -1.79
C THR A 533 -8.55 -4.02 -1.84
N GLU A 534 -8.29 -4.81 -2.88
CA GLU A 534 -8.60 -6.25 -2.95
C GLU A 534 -7.37 -7.14 -2.71
N GLY A 535 -6.20 -6.53 -2.47
CA GLY A 535 -4.94 -7.24 -2.26
C GLY A 535 -4.79 -7.91 -0.89
N SER A 536 -3.76 -8.74 -0.74
CA SER A 536 -3.44 -9.47 0.51
C SER A 536 -2.91 -8.61 1.67
N PHE A 537 -2.99 -7.30 1.55
CA PHE A 537 -2.39 -6.35 2.50
C PHE A 537 -3.44 -5.82 3.50
N ARG A 538 -4.61 -6.47 3.54
CA ARG A 538 -5.72 -6.20 4.45
C ARG A 538 -5.43 -6.66 5.87
#